data_AF-A0A6L3FAV7-F1
#
_entry.id   AF-A0A6L3FAV7-F1
#
_cell.length_a   1.000
_cell.length_b   1.000
_cell.length_c   1.000
_cell.angle_alpha   90.00
_cell.angle_beta   90.00
_cell.angle_gamma   90.00
#
_symmetry.space_group_name_H-M   'P 1'
#
loop_
_entity.id
_entity.type
_entity.pdbx_description
1 polymer ?
#
loop_
_entity_poly.entity_id
_entity_poly.type
_entity_poly.pdbx_seq_one_letter_code
_entity_poly.pdbx_strand_id
1 'polypeptide(L)'
;MYKNIFFPIFKRMDAETVHERTVRALSYAQSMPPGRAILKLMAGPLPEQSVKLFGLTFPNVIGMAAGFDKDVHVARGLALLGFGHVVV
;
A
#
# COMPACT_ATOMS: atom_id res chain seq x y z
N MET A 1 3.22 -12.50 -13.60
CA MET A 1 4.56 -11.95 -13.27
C MET A 1 4.88 -12.01 -11.78
N TYR A 2 4.07 -11.40 -10.88
CA TYR A 2 4.32 -11.41 -9.42
C TYR A 2 4.52 -12.81 -8.83
N LYS A 3 3.57 -13.73 -9.07
CA LYS A 3 3.61 -15.10 -8.52
C LYS A 3 4.76 -15.96 -9.03
N ASN A 4 5.26 -15.70 -10.23
CA ASN A 4 6.19 -16.61 -10.92
C ASN A 4 7.64 -16.13 -10.84
N ILE A 5 7.88 -14.85 -10.52
CA ILE A 5 9.23 -14.27 -10.51
C ILE A 5 9.52 -13.64 -9.14
N PHE A 6 8.71 -12.68 -8.70
CA PHE A 6 8.97 -11.95 -7.46
C PHE A 6 8.75 -12.80 -6.21
N PHE A 7 7.65 -13.55 -6.16
CA PHE A 7 7.33 -14.40 -5.02
C PHE A 7 8.40 -15.48 -4.72
N PRO A 8 8.95 -16.23 -5.71
CA PRO A 8 10.04 -17.16 -5.44
C PRO A 8 11.35 -16.50 -5.01
N ILE A 9 11.63 -15.25 -5.43
CA ILE A 9 12.79 -14.49 -4.97
C ILE A 9 12.59 -14.07 -3.51
N PHE A 10 11.44 -13.50 -3.17
CA PHE A 10 11.14 -13.07 -1.80
C PHE A 10 11.10 -14.23 -0.81
N LYS A 11 10.66 -15.42 -1.23
CA LYS A 11 10.70 -16.62 -0.38
C LYS A 11 12.11 -17.07 0.04
N ARG A 12 13.15 -16.59 -0.64
CA ARG A 12 14.56 -16.89 -0.29
C ARG A 12 15.14 -15.88 0.68
N MET A 13 14.38 -14.86 1.07
CA MET A 13 14.79 -13.81 1.99
C MET A 13 14.03 -13.97 3.31
N ASP A 14 14.63 -13.45 4.39
CA ASP A 14 13.93 -13.30 5.65
C ASP A 14 12.71 -12.37 5.49
N ALA A 15 11.59 -12.75 6.14
CA ALA A 15 10.31 -12.07 5.95
C ALA A 15 10.35 -10.62 6.45
N GLU A 16 11.04 -10.36 7.56
CA GLU A 16 11.21 -9.02 8.11
C GLU A 16 12.07 -8.17 7.17
N THR A 17 13.14 -8.76 6.62
CA THR A 17 13.99 -8.08 5.64
C THR A 17 13.20 -7.66 4.38
N VAL A 18 12.29 -8.51 3.89
CA VAL A 18 11.43 -8.14 2.77
C VAL A 18 10.46 -7.03 3.17
N HIS A 19 9.85 -7.15 4.36
CA HIS A 19 8.95 -6.14 4.90
C HIS A 19 9.60 -4.76 5.00
N GLU A 20 10.75 -4.65 5.67
CA GLU A 20 11.51 -3.40 5.82
C GLU A 20 11.87 -2.78 4.46
N ARG A 21 12.30 -3.61 3.50
CA ARG A 21 12.62 -3.15 2.14
C ARG A 21 11.39 -2.62 1.42
N THR A 22 10.25 -3.29 1.56
CA THR A 22 8.98 -2.84 0.99
C THR A 22 8.54 -1.51 1.59
N VAL A 23 8.60 -1.37 2.93
CA VAL A 23 8.25 -0.12 3.62
C VAL A 23 9.18 1.01 3.18
N ARG A 24 10.50 0.77 3.13
CA ARG A 24 11.47 1.77 2.66
C ARG A 24 11.23 2.19 1.22
N ALA A 25 10.99 1.23 0.32
CA ALA A 25 10.71 1.51 -1.08
C ALA A 25 9.44 2.35 -1.24
N LEU A 26 8.39 2.01 -0.49
CA LEU A 26 7.12 2.74 -0.51
C LEU A 26 7.28 4.16 0.06
N SER A 27 8.05 4.30 1.15
CA SER A 27 8.39 5.61 1.75
C SER A 27 9.16 6.50 0.76
N TYR A 28 10.07 5.92 -0.03
CA TYR A 28 10.79 6.65 -1.07
C TYR A 28 9.86 7.02 -2.25
N ALA A 29 9.04 6.07 -2.73
CA ALA A 29 8.12 6.32 -3.83
C ALA A 29 7.09 7.42 -3.50
N GLN A 30 6.57 7.46 -2.28
CA GLN A 30 5.60 8.49 -1.89
C GLN A 30 6.23 9.88 -1.66
N SER A 31 7.55 9.98 -1.47
CA SER A 31 8.21 11.27 -1.19
C SER A 31 8.33 12.12 -2.46
N MET A 32 8.42 11.49 -3.63
CA MET A 32 8.66 12.16 -4.91
C MET A 32 7.44 12.13 -5.86
N PRO A 33 7.15 13.21 -6.62
CA PRO A 33 5.99 13.24 -7.53
C PRO A 33 5.95 12.11 -8.58
N PRO A 34 7.06 11.74 -9.24
CA PRO A 34 7.06 10.61 -10.19
C PRO A 34 6.72 9.28 -9.51
N GLY A 35 7.23 9.06 -8.30
CA GLY A 35 6.93 7.87 -7.52
C GLY A 35 5.46 7.78 -7.14
N ARG A 36 4.83 8.91 -6.77
CA ARG A 36 3.38 8.96 -6.53
C ARG A 36 2.56 8.62 -7.77
N ALA A 37 3.00 9.06 -8.95
CA ALA A 37 2.33 8.73 -10.21
C ALA A 37 2.42 7.22 -10.51
N ILE A 38 3.59 6.61 -10.26
CA ILE A 38 3.79 5.16 -10.38
C ILE A 38 2.87 4.41 -9.43
N LEU A 39 2.79 4.82 -8.15
CA LEU A 39 1.90 4.17 -7.17
C LEU A 39 0.43 4.21 -7.62
N LYS A 40 -0.04 5.36 -8.13
CA LYS A 40 -1.39 5.47 -8.68
C LYS A 40 -1.61 4.58 -9.91
N LEU A 41 -0.61 4.49 -10.79
CA LEU A 41 -0.67 3.62 -11.96
C LEU A 41 -0.74 2.14 -11.55
N MET A 42 0.02 1.75 -10.51
CA MET A 42 0.00 0.40 -9.95
C MET A 42 -1.34 0.05 -9.29
N ALA A 43 -2.02 1.02 -8.68
CA ALA A 43 -3.35 0.84 -8.10
C ALA A 43 -4.38 0.44 -9.17
N GLY A 44 -4.23 0.95 -10.38
CA GLY A 44 -5.19 0.74 -11.47
C GLY A 44 -6.54 1.43 -11.22
N PRO A 45 -7.58 1.08 -11.99
CA PRO A 45 -8.92 1.64 -11.79
C PRO A 45 -9.48 1.15 -10.44
N LEU A 46 -9.84 2.10 -9.59
CA LEU A 46 -10.45 1.81 -8.29
C LEU A 46 -11.97 1.76 -8.42
N PRO A 47 -12.64 0.81 -7.76
CA PRO A 47 -14.11 0.79 -7.72
C PRO A 47 -14.62 2.02 -6.95
N GLU A 48 -15.54 2.78 -7.56
CA GLU A 48 -16.24 3.89 -6.92
C GLU A 48 -17.33 3.38 -5.98
N GLN A 49 -16.92 2.65 -4.94
CA GLN A 49 -17.81 2.05 -3.96
C GLN A 49 -17.64 2.72 -2.61
N SER A 50 -17.97 4.01 -2.55
CA SER A 50 -17.86 4.76 -1.30
C SER A 50 -18.82 4.22 -0.23
N VAL A 51 -18.38 4.20 1.02
CA VAL A 51 -19.16 3.69 2.16
C VAL A 51 -19.09 4.68 3.31
N LYS A 52 -20.23 4.90 3.96
CA LYS A 52 -20.33 5.72 5.18
C LYS A 52 -20.44 4.82 6.40
N LEU A 53 -19.49 4.96 7.34
CA LEU A 53 -19.45 4.21 8.59
C LEU A 53 -18.92 5.11 9.69
N PHE A 54 -19.52 5.04 10.89
CA PHE A 54 -19.09 5.80 12.07
C PHE A 54 -18.95 7.32 11.82
N GLY A 55 -19.79 7.89 10.96
CA GLY A 55 -19.73 9.31 10.59
C GLY A 55 -18.64 9.68 9.58
N LEU A 56 -17.80 8.72 9.15
CA LEU A 56 -16.77 8.90 8.14
C LEU A 56 -17.24 8.41 6.77
N THR A 57 -16.65 8.96 5.70
CA THR A 57 -16.87 8.49 4.32
C THR A 57 -15.56 7.90 3.78
N PHE A 58 -15.58 6.62 3.47
CA PHE A 58 -14.46 5.90 2.86
C PHE A 58 -14.66 5.84 1.33
N PRO A 59 -13.62 6.05 0.52
CA PRO A 59 -13.75 6.05 -0.94
C PRO A 59 -13.99 4.65 -1.50
N ASN A 60 -13.58 3.59 -0.78
CA ASN A 60 -13.87 2.20 -1.10
C ASN A 60 -13.84 1.33 0.17
N VAL A 61 -14.30 0.08 0.05
CA VAL A 61 -14.39 -0.90 1.15
C VAL A 61 -13.06 -1.58 1.50
N ILE A 62 -12.02 -1.42 0.69
CA ILE A 62 -10.74 -2.11 0.87
C ILE A 62 -9.84 -1.28 1.78
N GLY A 63 -9.42 -1.88 2.90
CA GLY A 63 -8.52 -1.26 3.87
C GLY A 63 -7.22 -2.02 4.03
N MET A 64 -6.17 -1.30 4.45
CA MET A 64 -4.97 -1.92 4.97
C MET A 64 -5.13 -2.16 6.47
N ALA A 65 -4.92 -3.41 6.89
CA ALA A 65 -5.00 -3.81 8.29
C ALA A 65 -3.80 -3.29 9.11
N ALA A 66 -4.02 -3.22 10.42
CA ALA A 66 -3.00 -2.86 11.41
C ALA A 66 -1.76 -3.76 11.32
N GLY A 67 -0.63 -3.23 11.79
CA GLY A 67 0.63 -3.96 11.86
C GLY A 67 1.45 -3.98 10.56
N PHE A 68 0.91 -3.50 9.43
CA PHE A 68 1.72 -3.26 8.22
C PHE A 68 2.57 -1.99 8.32
N ASP A 69 2.01 -0.89 8.83
CA ASP A 69 2.71 0.39 8.95
C ASP A 69 2.68 0.87 10.40
N LYS A 70 3.39 0.16 11.28
CA LYS A 70 3.35 0.35 12.74
C LYS A 70 3.70 1.78 13.19
N ASP A 71 4.58 2.44 12.43
CA ASP A 71 5.13 3.76 12.75
C ASP A 71 4.62 4.87 11.81
N VAL A 72 3.58 4.59 11.02
CA VAL A 72 2.92 5.56 10.10
C VAL A 72 3.89 6.17 9.08
N HIS A 73 4.80 5.37 8.55
CA HIS A 73 5.79 5.80 7.56
C HIS A 73 5.22 5.85 6.15
N VAL A 74 4.22 5.04 5.81
CA VAL A 74 3.80 4.79 4.42
C VAL A 74 2.29 4.89 4.17
N ALA A 75 1.52 5.35 5.15
CA ALA A 75 0.07 5.57 5.03
C ALA A 75 -0.35 6.31 3.74
N ARG A 76 0.40 7.33 3.32
CA ARG A 76 0.14 8.05 2.07
C ARG A 76 0.38 7.19 0.83
N GLY A 77 1.48 6.44 0.80
CA GLY A 77 1.82 5.52 -0.29
C GLY A 77 0.77 4.43 -0.43
N LEU A 78 0.25 3.93 0.68
CA LEU A 78 -0.86 2.97 0.72
C LEU A 78 -2.16 3.56 0.17
N ALA A 79 -2.51 4.79 0.56
CA ALA A 79 -3.67 5.48 -0.03
C ALA A 79 -3.50 5.66 -1.56
N LEU A 80 -2.29 5.96 -2.04
CA LEU A 80 -1.99 6.07 -3.46
C LEU A 80 -2.06 4.72 -4.21
N LEU A 81 -1.85 3.60 -3.51
CA LEU A 81 -2.06 2.25 -4.02
C LEU A 81 -3.54 1.82 -4.01
N GLY A 82 -4.44 2.70 -3.55
CA GLY A 82 -5.88 2.52 -3.67
C GLY A 82 -6.61 2.05 -2.42
N PHE A 83 -5.92 1.89 -1.29
CA PHE A 83 -6.56 1.59 -0.02
C PHE A 83 -7.45 2.75 0.42
N GLY A 84 -8.73 2.47 0.68
CA GLY A 84 -9.69 3.49 1.12
C GLY A 84 -9.53 3.88 2.59
N HIS A 85 -8.86 3.05 3.38
CA HIS A 85 -8.43 3.35 4.74
C HIS A 85 -7.18 2.56 5.10
N VAL A 86 -6.39 3.10 6.02
CA VAL A 86 -5.20 2.45 6.58
C VAL A 86 -5.37 2.45 8.09
N VAL A 87 -5.34 1.26 8.69
CA VAL A 87 -5.34 1.09 10.14
C VAL A 87 -3.89 0.88 10.57
N VAL A 88 -3.47 1.59 11.60
CA VAL A 88 -2.13 1.51 12.21
C VAL A 88 -2.23 0.62 13.44
#